data_AF-A0A9W7ZFB3-F1
#
_entry.id   AF-A0A9W7ZFB3-F1
#
_cell.length_a   1.000
_cell.length_b   1.000
_cell.length_c   1.000
_cell.angle_alpha   90.00
_cell.angle_beta   90.00
_cell.angle_gamma   90.00
#
_symmetry.space_group_name_H-M   'P 1'
#
loop_
_entity.id
_entity.type
_entity.pdbx_description
1 polymer ?
#
loop_
_entity_poly.entity_id
_entity_poly.type
_entity_poly.pdbx_seq_one_letter_code
_entity_poly.pdbx_strand_id
1 'polypeptide(L)'
;MSTAESLAIGDQPHHSERSEPHYHQHPKVVLPDHEIAIPEAADYEMSDVVKVHPIYDPMNWPAFDFRYKFRDYLAEFWGTFILIFFGDGVVAATTFNKANAQSAYLAVTFGWGIGLTMALYCSMGISGGHLNPAVTFANAVFGKFSWRKVPGYILSQLLGAFVAAATLYGIYKDQFDVFDGGERQLMGDMGTGGIWCTYAKPGNGKFFSAWSEIVNTAVLLFVIYSIGDDRLTPAKNHLPIAIGLLVFAIGNCTGWVTGYAINPARDFGPRVFSTILYGSEPFTYGGHYFWVPTFMPFVGAICGIFIYQFFIVPEPKTKKD
;
A
#
# COMPACT_ATOMS: atom_id res chain seq x y z
N MET A 1 -65.62 -13.15 53.29
CA MET A 1 -65.56 -14.58 52.94
C MET A 1 -64.60 -14.68 51.75
N SER A 2 -63.40 -15.23 51.90
CA SER A 2 -63.05 -16.65 52.16
C SER A 2 -63.02 -17.50 50.90
N THR A 3 -61.79 -17.74 50.41
CA THR A 3 -61.08 -19.06 50.34
C THR A 3 -61.75 -20.24 49.59
N ALA A 4 -61.02 -21.11 48.87
CA ALA A 4 -59.56 -21.31 48.74
C ALA A 4 -59.14 -22.11 47.47
N GLU A 5 -57.82 -22.12 47.16
CA GLU A 5 -57.00 -23.21 46.57
C GLU A 5 -57.36 -23.79 45.17
N SER A 6 -56.44 -24.35 44.34
CA SER A 6 -54.95 -24.42 44.23
C SER A 6 -54.63 -24.85 42.76
N LEU A 7 -53.41 -24.98 42.19
CA LEU A 7 -51.99 -25.03 42.58
C LEU A 7 -51.17 -24.01 41.73
N ALA A 8 -50.05 -23.40 42.19
CA ALA A 8 -48.67 -23.87 42.42
C ALA A 8 -47.77 -24.01 41.15
N ILE A 9 -46.77 -23.13 41.05
CA ILE A 9 -45.54 -23.21 40.23
C ILE A 9 -44.38 -22.96 41.20
N GLY A 10 -43.23 -23.63 41.03
CA GLY A 10 -42.11 -23.54 41.97
C GLY A 10 -40.80 -23.09 41.31
N ASP A 11 -40.18 -22.06 41.89
CA ASP A 11 -38.78 -21.68 41.67
C ASP A 11 -37.86 -22.27 42.77
N GLN A 12 -36.58 -22.44 42.46
CA GLN A 12 -35.52 -22.76 43.43
C GLN A 12 -34.25 -21.92 43.17
N PRO A 13 -33.49 -21.55 44.22
CA PRO A 13 -32.41 -20.57 44.11
C PRO A 13 -31.04 -21.19 43.73
N HIS A 14 -30.18 -20.38 43.11
CA HIS A 14 -28.77 -20.70 42.93
C HIS A 14 -27.90 -19.99 43.98
N HIS A 15 -27.07 -20.75 44.71
CA HIS A 15 -25.84 -20.24 45.31
C HIS A 15 -24.80 -21.37 45.48
N SER A 16 -23.53 -21.00 45.25
CA SER A 16 -22.28 -21.70 45.61
C SER A 16 -22.17 -23.23 45.43
N GLU A 17 -21.28 -23.64 44.51
CA GLU A 17 -19.96 -24.17 44.92
C GLU A 17 -18.95 -24.12 43.75
N ARG A 18 -17.65 -24.17 44.04
CA ARG A 18 -16.58 -24.33 43.03
C ARG A 18 -16.12 -25.78 43.01
N SER A 19 -16.13 -26.41 41.85
CA SER A 19 -15.42 -27.66 41.58
C SER A 19 -14.38 -27.43 40.47
N GLU A 20 -13.21 -28.04 40.61
CA GLU A 20 -12.16 -28.01 39.58
C GLU A 20 -12.39 -29.12 38.54
N PRO A 21 -12.06 -28.92 37.25
CA PRO A 21 -12.17 -29.97 36.24
C PRO A 21 -11.14 -31.08 36.48
N HIS A 22 -11.60 -32.33 36.60
CA HIS A 22 -10.72 -33.50 36.69
C HIS A 22 -9.90 -33.67 35.40
N TYR A 23 -8.58 -33.84 35.53
CA TYR A 23 -7.74 -34.29 34.42
C TYR A 23 -8.07 -35.73 34.03
N HIS A 24 -8.51 -35.94 32.79
CA HIS A 24 -8.59 -37.28 32.21
C HIS A 24 -7.18 -37.85 32.02
N GLN A 25 -6.90 -39.01 32.62
CA GLN A 25 -5.67 -39.75 32.34
C GLN A 25 -5.80 -40.45 30.98
N HIS A 26 -5.05 -39.98 29.99
CA HIS A 26 -4.90 -40.70 28.72
C HIS A 26 -4.06 -41.98 28.93
N PRO A 27 -4.42 -43.10 28.29
CA PRO A 27 -3.65 -44.34 28.41
C PRO A 27 -2.25 -44.18 27.80
N LYS A 28 -1.23 -44.70 28.48
CA LYS A 28 0.14 -44.71 27.96
C LYS A 28 0.24 -45.67 26.76
N VAL A 29 0.33 -45.12 25.56
CA VAL A 29 0.77 -45.87 24.37
C VAL A 29 2.26 -46.12 24.52
N VAL A 30 2.66 -47.39 24.68
CA VAL A 30 4.07 -47.80 24.58
C VAL A 30 4.38 -48.01 23.11
N LEU A 31 5.19 -47.12 22.53
CA LEU A 31 5.76 -47.32 21.20
C LEU A 31 6.98 -48.24 21.31
N PRO A 32 7.26 -49.10 20.31
CA PRO A 32 8.44 -49.97 20.31
C PRO A 32 9.72 -49.15 20.09
N ASP A 33 10.80 -49.56 20.76
CA ASP A 33 12.13 -48.94 20.65
C ASP A 33 12.79 -49.20 19.29
N HIS A 34 12.39 -48.40 18.29
CA HIS A 34 13.19 -48.19 17.10
C HIS A 34 13.95 -46.87 17.24
N GLU A 35 15.26 -46.97 17.44
CA GLU A 35 16.19 -45.84 17.28
C GLU A 35 16.18 -45.39 15.81
N ILE A 36 15.21 -44.57 15.45
CA ILE A 36 15.34 -43.66 14.31
C ILE A 36 16.44 -42.70 14.71
N ALA A 37 17.64 -42.92 14.17
CA ALA A 37 18.74 -41.97 14.27
C ALA A 37 18.29 -40.65 13.61
N ILE A 38 17.77 -39.73 14.43
CA ILE A 38 17.49 -38.36 14.04
C ILE A 38 18.84 -37.80 13.54
N PRO A 39 18.96 -37.37 12.28
CA PRO A 39 20.18 -36.73 11.83
C PRO A 39 20.45 -35.55 12.76
N GLU A 40 21.64 -35.54 13.37
CA GLU A 40 22.11 -34.42 14.19
C GLU A 40 21.90 -33.14 13.38
N ALA A 41 21.21 -32.17 13.97
CA ALA A 41 20.51 -31.14 13.22
C ALA A 41 21.50 -30.27 12.44
N ALA A 42 21.72 -30.64 11.17
CA ALA A 42 22.62 -29.93 10.28
C ALA A 42 22.22 -28.46 10.25
N ASP A 43 23.19 -27.56 10.47
CA ASP A 43 23.01 -26.12 10.61
C ASP A 43 22.46 -25.49 9.32
N TYR A 44 21.16 -25.69 9.10
CA TYR A 44 20.35 -24.98 8.12
C TYR A 44 20.21 -23.54 8.62
N GLU A 45 21.26 -22.73 8.40
CA GLU A 45 21.14 -21.30 8.52
C GLU A 45 19.95 -20.83 7.68
N MET A 46 19.10 -20.00 8.28
CA MET A 46 18.04 -19.26 7.57
C MET A 46 18.60 -18.42 6.40
N SER A 47 19.93 -18.25 6.32
CA SER A 47 20.63 -17.52 5.28
C SER A 47 20.63 -18.22 3.92
N ASP A 48 20.58 -19.55 3.83
CA ASP A 48 20.72 -20.27 2.54
C ASP A 48 19.47 -20.23 1.66
N VAL A 49 18.27 -20.17 2.26
CA VAL A 49 16.99 -20.20 1.52
C VAL A 49 16.77 -18.91 0.69
N VAL A 50 17.47 -17.82 0.99
CA VAL A 50 17.29 -16.50 0.33
C VAL A 50 18.62 -15.90 -0.17
N LYS A 51 19.66 -16.71 -0.37
CA LYS A 51 20.85 -16.30 -1.15
C LYS A 51 20.49 -16.26 -2.64
N VAL A 52 20.04 -15.09 -3.11
CA VAL A 52 19.83 -14.80 -4.54
C VAL A 52 21.19 -14.69 -5.23
N HIS A 53 21.81 -15.84 -5.49
CA HIS A 53 22.99 -15.93 -6.35
C HIS A 53 22.62 -15.41 -7.75
N PRO A 54 23.50 -14.61 -8.41
CA PRO A 54 23.28 -14.21 -9.80
C PRO A 54 23.14 -15.45 -10.68
N ILE A 55 21.95 -15.64 -11.27
CA ILE A 55 21.61 -16.82 -12.10
C ILE A 55 22.52 -16.92 -13.34
N TYR A 56 23.11 -15.78 -13.74
CA TYR A 56 24.21 -15.66 -14.69
C TYR A 56 25.18 -14.59 -14.18
N ASP A 57 26.43 -14.61 -14.66
CA ASP A 57 27.30 -13.43 -14.58
C ASP A 57 26.58 -12.26 -15.29
N PRO A 58 26.21 -11.18 -14.57
CA PRO A 58 25.42 -10.10 -15.13
C PRO A 58 26.15 -9.37 -16.28
N MET A 59 27.48 -9.38 -16.30
CA MET A 59 28.29 -8.70 -17.32
C MET A 59 28.24 -9.40 -18.68
N ASN A 60 27.87 -10.69 -18.71
CA ASN A 60 27.71 -11.47 -19.95
C ASN A 60 26.27 -11.44 -20.52
N TRP A 61 25.35 -10.68 -19.92
CA TRP A 61 23.99 -10.54 -20.43
C TRP A 61 23.95 -9.63 -21.68
N PRO A 62 23.37 -10.03 -22.84
CA PRO A 62 23.43 -9.27 -24.09
C PRO A 62 22.85 -7.84 -24.05
N ALA A 63 22.06 -7.50 -23.03
CA ALA A 63 21.53 -6.15 -22.81
C ALA A 63 22.10 -5.49 -21.53
N PHE A 64 23.26 -5.92 -21.03
CA PHE A 64 23.85 -5.43 -19.78
C PHE A 64 24.04 -3.90 -19.80
N ASP A 65 24.70 -3.34 -20.82
CA ASP A 65 24.96 -1.90 -20.91
C ASP A 65 23.68 -1.08 -20.92
N PHE A 66 22.65 -1.55 -21.64
CA PHE A 66 21.33 -0.92 -21.64
C PHE A 66 20.69 -1.00 -20.25
N ARG A 67 20.62 -2.20 -19.66
CA ARG A 67 20.07 -2.43 -18.31
C ARG A 67 20.78 -1.55 -17.29
N TYR A 68 22.11 -1.47 -17.32
CA TYR A 68 22.91 -0.72 -16.36
C TYR A 68 22.73 0.79 -16.55
N LYS A 69 22.81 1.30 -17.78
CA LYS A 69 22.62 2.72 -18.13
C LYS A 69 21.24 3.25 -17.78
N PHE A 70 20.21 2.42 -17.90
CA PHE A 70 18.81 2.80 -17.62
C PHE A 70 18.26 2.20 -16.31
N ARG A 71 19.08 1.56 -15.48
CA ARG A 71 18.66 0.78 -14.29
C ARG A 71 17.76 1.56 -13.35
N ASP A 72 18.05 2.84 -13.15
CA ASP A 72 17.31 3.72 -12.25
C ASP A 72 15.87 3.93 -12.76
N TYR A 73 15.70 4.14 -14.07
CA TYR A 73 14.39 4.29 -14.73
C TYR A 73 13.62 2.96 -14.73
N LEU A 74 14.32 1.84 -14.96
CA LEU A 74 13.73 0.50 -14.89
C LEU A 74 13.26 0.14 -13.46
N ALA A 75 14.00 0.56 -12.43
CA ALA A 75 13.64 0.38 -11.03
C ALA A 75 12.45 1.26 -10.61
N GLU A 76 12.34 2.49 -11.13
CA GLU A 76 11.14 3.32 -10.95
C GLU A 76 9.92 2.71 -11.66
N PHE A 77 10.07 2.22 -12.90
CA PHE A 77 9.00 1.52 -13.63
C PHE A 77 8.50 0.29 -12.86
N TRP A 78 9.40 -0.61 -12.46
CA TRP A 78 9.01 -1.84 -11.76
C TRP A 78 8.57 -1.59 -10.32
N GLY A 79 9.14 -0.62 -9.62
CA GLY A 79 8.65 -0.21 -8.31
C GLY A 79 7.23 0.35 -8.38
N THR A 80 6.94 1.29 -9.28
CA THR A 80 5.58 1.80 -9.42
C THR A 80 4.63 0.72 -9.96
N PHE A 81 5.09 -0.20 -10.83
CA PHE A 81 4.30 -1.37 -11.22
C PHE A 81 3.87 -2.19 -9.98
N ILE A 82 4.79 -2.57 -9.11
CA ILE A 82 4.51 -3.37 -7.91
C ILE A 82 3.59 -2.63 -6.93
N LEU A 83 3.79 -1.32 -6.75
CA LEU A 83 2.93 -0.46 -5.92
C LEU A 83 1.46 -0.53 -6.38
N ILE A 84 1.23 -0.36 -7.68
CA ILE A 84 -0.13 -0.31 -8.26
C ILE A 84 -0.73 -1.71 -8.40
N PHE A 85 0.07 -2.72 -8.73
CA PHE A 85 -0.38 -4.11 -8.83
C PHE A 85 -0.97 -4.61 -7.51
N PHE A 86 -0.32 -4.34 -6.37
CA PHE A 86 -0.88 -4.66 -5.05
C PHE A 86 -1.95 -3.67 -4.59
N GLY A 87 -1.76 -2.37 -4.87
CA GLY A 87 -2.66 -1.30 -4.44
C GLY A 87 -4.04 -1.36 -5.09
N ASP A 88 -4.11 -1.27 -6.42
CA ASP A 88 -5.37 -1.44 -7.16
C ASP A 88 -5.87 -2.90 -6.99
N GLY A 89 -4.96 -3.86 -6.80
CA GLY A 89 -5.29 -5.28 -6.60
C GLY A 89 -6.11 -5.57 -5.36
N VAL A 90 -5.80 -4.92 -4.22
CA VAL A 90 -6.62 -5.05 -3.01
C VAL A 90 -7.97 -4.32 -3.15
N VAL A 91 -8.06 -3.27 -3.98
CA VAL A 91 -9.34 -2.61 -4.30
C VAL A 91 -10.21 -3.50 -5.19
N ALA A 92 -9.64 -4.13 -6.23
CA ALA A 92 -10.34 -5.11 -7.06
C ALA A 92 -10.83 -6.31 -6.22
N ALA A 93 -9.95 -6.89 -5.40
CA ALA A 93 -10.29 -8.01 -4.51
C ALA A 93 -11.46 -7.67 -3.56
N THR A 94 -11.50 -6.46 -2.99
CA THR A 94 -12.55 -6.03 -2.06
C THR A 94 -13.82 -5.51 -2.75
N THR A 95 -13.73 -5.04 -4.00
CA THR A 95 -14.88 -4.65 -4.82
C THR A 95 -15.68 -5.87 -5.26
N PHE A 96 -15.01 -6.92 -5.74
CA PHE A 96 -15.67 -8.12 -6.22
C PHE A 96 -16.06 -9.09 -5.09
N ASN A 97 -15.25 -9.23 -4.04
CA ASN A 97 -15.59 -10.09 -2.90
C ASN A 97 -16.53 -9.37 -1.90
N LYS A 98 -17.84 -9.41 -2.19
CA LYS A 98 -18.90 -8.84 -1.34
C LYS A 98 -18.94 -9.40 0.09
N ALA A 99 -18.40 -10.59 0.36
CA ALA A 99 -18.31 -11.13 1.73
C ALA A 99 -17.32 -10.34 2.61
N ASN A 100 -16.30 -9.70 2.03
CA ASN A 100 -15.32 -8.90 2.77
C ASN A 100 -15.74 -7.43 2.95
N ALA A 101 -16.94 -7.03 2.53
CA ALA A 101 -17.38 -5.63 2.47
C ALA A 101 -17.24 -4.86 3.80
N GLN A 102 -17.48 -5.52 4.94
CA GLN A 102 -17.37 -4.88 6.27
C GLN A 102 -15.93 -4.47 6.64
N SER A 103 -14.92 -5.17 6.11
CA SER A 103 -13.49 -4.90 6.39
C SER A 103 -12.76 -4.28 5.20
N ALA A 104 -13.46 -4.04 4.09
CA ALA A 104 -12.88 -3.64 2.80
C ALA A 104 -11.96 -2.40 2.92
N TYR A 105 -12.36 -1.37 3.66
CA TYR A 105 -11.54 -0.16 3.78
C TYR A 105 -10.20 -0.40 4.49
N LEU A 106 -10.20 -1.16 5.58
CA LEU A 106 -8.98 -1.51 6.32
C LEU A 106 -8.07 -2.45 5.51
N ALA A 107 -8.67 -3.40 4.78
CA ALA A 107 -7.94 -4.26 3.86
C ALA A 107 -7.27 -3.44 2.74
N VAL A 108 -7.98 -2.49 2.14
CA VAL A 108 -7.46 -1.59 1.12
C VAL A 108 -6.30 -0.75 1.66
N THR A 109 -6.48 -0.03 2.76
CA THR A 109 -5.41 0.82 3.32
C THR A 109 -4.17 0.01 3.69
N PHE A 110 -4.34 -1.20 4.23
CA PHE A 110 -3.24 -2.11 4.54
C PHE A 110 -2.53 -2.62 3.28
N GLY A 111 -3.28 -3.07 2.27
CA GLY A 111 -2.71 -3.54 0.99
C GLY A 111 -1.93 -2.44 0.25
N TRP A 112 -2.36 -1.18 0.30
CA TRP A 112 -1.58 -0.05 -0.23
C TRP A 112 -0.26 0.16 0.52
N GLY A 113 -0.25 0.05 1.85
CA GLY A 113 0.97 0.17 2.67
C GLY A 113 1.96 -0.98 2.43
N ILE A 114 1.47 -2.22 2.35
CA ILE A 114 2.29 -3.40 2.05
C ILE A 114 2.77 -3.38 0.59
N GLY A 115 1.93 -2.99 -0.36
CA GLY A 115 2.29 -2.82 -1.76
C GLY A 115 3.44 -1.82 -1.94
N LEU A 116 3.38 -0.68 -1.25
CA LEU A 116 4.49 0.28 -1.23
C LEU A 116 5.74 -0.29 -0.55
N THR A 117 5.60 -1.05 0.54
CA THR A 117 6.73 -1.70 1.22
C THR A 117 7.51 -2.61 0.26
N MET A 118 6.80 -3.48 -0.48
CA MET A 118 7.41 -4.38 -1.46
C MET A 118 8.00 -3.62 -2.65
N ALA A 119 7.28 -2.63 -3.17
CA ALA A 119 7.74 -1.77 -4.25
C ALA A 119 9.06 -1.05 -3.91
N LEU A 120 9.19 -0.55 -2.68
CA LEU A 120 10.40 0.11 -2.19
C LEU A 120 11.55 -0.88 -1.99
N TYR A 121 11.32 -2.08 -1.44
CA TYR A 121 12.36 -3.12 -1.39
C TYR A 121 12.89 -3.50 -2.79
N CYS A 122 12.04 -3.49 -3.82
CA CYS A 122 12.45 -3.79 -5.20
C CYS A 122 13.21 -2.64 -5.91
N SER A 123 13.10 -1.40 -5.45
CA SER A 123 13.52 -0.21 -6.22
C SER A 123 14.48 0.75 -5.49
N MET A 124 14.34 0.91 -4.17
CA MET A 124 15.02 1.94 -3.39
C MET A 124 16.54 1.86 -3.50
N GLY A 125 17.12 0.66 -3.43
CA GLY A 125 18.56 0.43 -3.54
C GLY A 125 19.18 0.70 -4.92
N ILE A 126 18.36 1.00 -5.94
CA ILE A 126 18.81 1.28 -7.31
C ILE A 126 18.48 2.72 -7.72
N SER A 127 17.21 3.14 -7.59
CA SER A 127 16.74 4.45 -8.08
C SER A 127 16.61 5.53 -7.01
N GLY A 128 16.67 5.15 -5.72
CA GLY A 128 16.14 5.94 -4.61
C GLY A 128 14.68 5.63 -4.27
N GLY A 129 13.96 4.89 -5.13
CA GLY A 129 12.60 4.41 -4.87
C GLY A 129 11.60 5.55 -4.69
N HIS A 130 11.61 6.53 -5.60
CA HIS A 130 10.68 7.66 -5.49
C HIS A 130 9.23 7.22 -5.74
N LEU A 131 9.04 6.44 -6.80
CA LEU A 131 7.79 5.81 -7.27
C LEU A 131 6.60 6.78 -7.47
N ASN A 132 6.89 8.08 -7.45
CA ASN A 132 5.95 9.17 -7.27
C ASN A 132 6.52 10.45 -7.90
N PRO A 133 5.80 11.07 -8.87
CA PRO A 133 6.20 12.33 -9.49
C PRO A 133 6.39 13.49 -8.50
N ALA A 134 5.56 13.58 -7.47
CA ALA A 134 5.64 14.64 -6.46
C ALA A 134 6.89 14.49 -5.57
N VAL A 135 7.20 13.27 -5.12
CA VAL A 135 8.46 12.97 -4.42
C VAL A 135 9.67 13.30 -5.30
N THR A 136 9.62 12.90 -6.57
CA THR A 136 10.71 13.13 -7.54
C THR A 136 10.97 14.61 -7.78
N PHE A 137 9.92 15.39 -7.99
CA PHE A 137 9.99 16.82 -8.24
C PHE A 137 10.41 17.59 -6.99
N ALA A 138 9.82 17.30 -5.83
CA ALA A 138 10.17 17.99 -4.59
C ALA A 138 11.63 17.73 -4.18
N ASN A 139 12.15 16.50 -4.33
CA ASN A 139 13.58 16.24 -4.14
C ASN A 139 14.47 17.05 -5.11
N ALA A 140 14.03 17.31 -6.34
CA ALA A 140 14.78 18.16 -7.27
C ALA A 140 14.71 19.65 -6.89
N VAL A 141 13.56 20.14 -6.40
CA VAL A 141 13.39 21.51 -5.86
C VAL A 141 14.35 21.76 -4.69
N PHE A 142 14.48 20.81 -3.75
CA PHE A 142 15.40 20.91 -2.60
C PHE A 142 16.84 20.44 -2.91
N GLY A 143 17.22 20.33 -4.19
CA GLY A 143 18.59 20.02 -4.61
C GLY A 143 19.09 18.61 -4.25
N LYS A 144 18.21 17.72 -3.79
CA LYS A 144 18.51 16.32 -3.46
C LYS A 144 18.50 15.39 -4.67
N PHE A 145 17.92 15.82 -5.80
CA PHE A 145 17.82 15.02 -7.02
C PHE A 145 18.12 15.83 -8.29
N SER A 146 18.60 15.15 -9.34
CA SER A 146 19.00 15.81 -10.58
C SER A 146 17.81 16.11 -11.49
N TRP A 147 17.56 17.40 -11.75
CA TRP A 147 16.53 17.86 -12.70
C TRP A 147 16.57 17.18 -14.07
N ARG A 148 17.75 16.80 -14.57
CA ARG A 148 17.91 16.08 -15.85
C ARG A 148 17.26 14.68 -15.83
N LYS A 149 17.10 14.05 -14.66
CA LYS A 149 16.46 12.74 -14.51
C LYS A 149 14.95 12.82 -14.29
N VAL A 150 14.42 13.96 -13.83
CA VAL A 150 13.02 14.13 -13.41
C VAL A 150 12.02 13.70 -14.50
N PRO A 151 12.13 14.13 -15.78
CA PRO A 151 11.16 13.74 -16.81
C PRO A 151 11.14 12.23 -17.07
N GLY A 152 12.31 11.58 -17.05
CA GLY A 152 12.43 10.14 -17.27
C GLY A 152 11.93 9.32 -16.08
N TYR A 153 12.12 9.78 -14.83
CA TYR A 153 11.51 9.16 -13.64
C TYR A 153 9.99 9.23 -13.72
N ILE A 154 9.44 10.42 -13.99
CA ILE A 154 7.98 10.63 -14.10
C ILE A 154 7.38 9.76 -15.21
N LEU A 155 8.01 9.70 -16.38
CA LEU A 155 7.58 8.82 -17.46
C LEU A 155 7.62 7.34 -17.07
N SER A 156 8.68 6.90 -16.39
CA SER A 156 8.83 5.50 -15.93
C SER A 156 7.75 5.12 -14.92
N GLN A 157 7.48 6.01 -13.95
CA GLN A 157 6.44 5.83 -12.94
C GLN A 157 5.05 5.73 -13.59
N LEU A 158 4.72 6.65 -14.51
CA LEU A 158 3.45 6.65 -15.23
C LEU A 158 3.23 5.39 -16.08
N LEU A 159 4.27 4.95 -16.80
CA LEU A 159 4.22 3.73 -17.60
C LEU A 159 4.10 2.47 -16.72
N GLY A 160 4.85 2.40 -15.61
CA GLY A 160 4.75 1.30 -14.65
C GLY A 160 3.36 1.17 -14.05
N ALA A 161 2.76 2.30 -13.67
CA ALA A 161 1.39 2.37 -13.15
C ALA A 161 0.34 1.94 -14.20
N PHE A 162 0.45 2.42 -15.43
CA PHE A 162 -0.43 2.03 -16.54
C PHE A 162 -0.35 0.51 -16.83
N VAL A 163 0.87 -0.03 -16.91
CA VAL A 163 1.09 -1.46 -17.21
C VAL A 163 0.63 -2.36 -16.06
N ALA A 164 0.74 -1.91 -14.80
CA ALA A 164 0.17 -2.63 -13.65
C ALA A 164 -1.35 -2.70 -13.72
N ALA A 165 -2.04 -1.58 -13.96
CA ALA A 165 -3.49 -1.54 -14.09
C ALA A 165 -3.98 -2.43 -15.25
N ALA A 166 -3.32 -2.39 -16.40
CA ALA A 166 -3.62 -3.26 -17.54
C ALA A 166 -3.40 -4.75 -17.24
N THR A 167 -2.32 -5.09 -16.52
CA THR A 167 -2.02 -6.48 -16.11
C THR A 167 -3.06 -6.99 -15.11
N LEU A 168 -3.44 -6.14 -14.15
CA LEU A 168 -4.42 -6.45 -13.12
C LEU A 168 -5.84 -6.62 -13.71
N TYR A 169 -6.21 -5.81 -14.71
CA TYR A 169 -7.45 -6.04 -15.47
C TYR A 169 -7.47 -7.42 -16.14
N GLY A 170 -6.34 -7.87 -16.67
CA GLY A 170 -6.20 -9.24 -17.20
C GLY A 170 -6.45 -10.33 -16.15
N ILE A 171 -5.99 -10.12 -14.91
CA ILE A 171 -6.22 -11.06 -13.79
C ILE A 171 -7.69 -11.09 -13.37
N TYR A 172 -8.37 -9.94 -13.35
CA TYR A 172 -9.75 -9.82 -12.85
C TYR A 172 -10.83 -9.84 -13.96
N LYS A 173 -10.47 -10.02 -15.24
CA LYS A 173 -11.38 -9.86 -16.40
C LYS A 173 -12.73 -10.57 -16.25
N ASP A 174 -12.72 -11.81 -15.78
CA ASP A 174 -13.93 -12.61 -15.64
C ASP A 174 -14.75 -12.19 -14.39
N GLN A 175 -14.09 -11.78 -13.31
CA GLN A 175 -14.77 -11.20 -12.14
C GLN A 175 -15.43 -9.87 -12.48
N PHE A 176 -14.77 -9.07 -13.33
CA PHE A 176 -15.30 -7.87 -13.94
C PHE A 176 -16.56 -8.18 -14.76
N ASP A 177 -16.57 -9.19 -15.64
CA ASP A 177 -17.78 -9.58 -16.41
C ASP A 177 -18.91 -10.12 -15.52
N VAL A 178 -18.58 -10.96 -14.52
CA VAL A 178 -19.54 -11.50 -13.54
C VAL A 178 -20.15 -10.40 -12.65
N PHE A 179 -19.42 -9.31 -12.44
CA PHE A 179 -19.89 -8.18 -11.66
C PHE A 179 -20.84 -7.28 -12.46
N ASP A 180 -20.39 -6.68 -13.57
CA ASP A 180 -21.18 -5.67 -14.32
C ASP A 180 -21.96 -6.22 -15.53
N GLY A 181 -21.95 -7.54 -15.74
CA GLY A 181 -22.60 -8.19 -16.89
C GLY A 181 -21.86 -7.98 -18.22
N GLY A 182 -20.69 -7.35 -18.20
CA GLY A 182 -19.91 -6.93 -19.35
C GLY A 182 -20.07 -5.43 -19.70
N GLU A 183 -21.05 -4.73 -19.12
CA GLU A 183 -21.31 -3.31 -19.38
C GLU A 183 -20.53 -2.41 -18.42
N ARG A 184 -19.39 -1.90 -18.90
CA ARG A 184 -18.41 -1.15 -18.10
C ARG A 184 -18.95 0.21 -17.64
N GLN A 185 -19.13 0.36 -16.32
CA GLN A 185 -19.56 1.59 -15.68
C GLN A 185 -18.44 2.17 -14.81
N LEU A 186 -18.18 3.47 -14.93
CA LEU A 186 -17.19 4.14 -14.07
C LEU A 186 -17.68 4.22 -12.62
N MET A 187 -18.96 4.56 -12.45
CA MET A 187 -19.61 4.95 -11.20
C MET A 187 -21.06 4.46 -11.16
N GLY A 188 -21.63 4.35 -9.95
CA GLY A 188 -22.94 3.74 -9.70
C GLY A 188 -22.81 2.43 -8.92
N ASP A 189 -23.90 1.69 -8.75
CA ASP A 189 -23.92 0.45 -7.96
C ASP A 189 -23.04 -0.66 -8.55
N MET A 190 -22.86 -0.63 -9.88
CA MET A 190 -21.96 -1.51 -10.64
C MET A 190 -20.68 -0.77 -11.11
N GLY A 191 -20.41 0.41 -10.54
CA GLY A 191 -19.28 1.26 -10.89
C GLY A 191 -17.93 0.70 -10.44
N THR A 192 -17.05 0.42 -11.39
CA THR A 192 -15.73 -0.20 -11.12
C THR A 192 -14.54 0.75 -11.29
N GLY A 193 -14.77 2.01 -11.71
CA GLY A 193 -13.73 3.00 -11.95
C GLY A 193 -12.85 3.35 -10.75
N GLY A 194 -13.37 3.16 -9.54
CA GLY A 194 -12.65 3.37 -8.28
C GLY A 194 -11.57 2.32 -7.96
N ILE A 195 -11.47 1.24 -8.73
CA ILE A 195 -10.37 0.27 -8.64
C ILE A 195 -9.05 0.91 -9.05
N TRP A 196 -9.09 1.75 -10.09
CA TRP A 196 -7.89 2.25 -10.79
C TRP A 196 -7.37 3.56 -10.23
N CYS A 197 -8.24 4.56 -10.11
CA CYS A 197 -7.85 5.94 -9.82
C CYS A 197 -8.87 6.61 -8.90
N THR A 198 -8.46 7.68 -8.22
CA THR A 198 -9.25 8.22 -7.10
C THR A 198 -10.30 9.23 -7.55
N TYR A 199 -11.35 9.37 -6.75
CA TYR A 199 -12.44 10.31 -6.97
C TYR A 199 -12.91 10.84 -5.62
N ALA A 200 -13.27 12.13 -5.56
CA ALA A 200 -13.90 12.71 -4.38
C ALA A 200 -15.18 11.95 -4.01
N LYS A 201 -15.37 11.66 -2.71
CA LYS A 201 -16.63 11.09 -2.23
C LYS A 201 -17.79 12.08 -2.44
N PRO A 202 -19.04 11.61 -2.61
CA PRO A 202 -20.22 12.46 -2.66
C PRO A 202 -20.25 13.46 -1.50
N GLY A 203 -20.58 14.72 -1.79
CA GLY A 203 -20.56 15.83 -0.84
C GLY A 203 -19.21 16.53 -0.64
N ASN A 204 -18.07 15.95 -1.04
CA ASN A 204 -16.77 16.61 -0.93
C ASN A 204 -16.52 17.58 -2.10
N GLY A 205 -16.26 18.85 -1.80
CA GLY A 205 -15.96 19.88 -2.79
C GLY A 205 -14.52 19.85 -3.31
N LYS A 206 -14.29 20.38 -4.53
CA LYS A 206 -12.94 20.42 -5.14
C LYS A 206 -11.89 21.12 -4.28
N PHE A 207 -12.27 22.19 -3.57
CA PHE A 207 -11.37 22.91 -2.66
C PHE A 207 -10.87 22.03 -1.51
N PHE A 208 -11.78 21.39 -0.76
CA PHE A 208 -11.41 20.50 0.34
C PHE A 208 -10.74 19.20 -0.14
N SER A 209 -11.06 18.75 -1.36
CA SER A 209 -10.32 17.67 -2.03
C SER A 209 -8.87 18.06 -2.31
N ALA A 210 -8.63 19.23 -2.89
CA ALA A 210 -7.29 19.76 -3.14
C ALA A 210 -6.51 19.98 -1.83
N TRP A 211 -7.17 20.53 -0.81
CA TRP A 211 -6.59 20.68 0.53
C TRP A 211 -6.17 19.33 1.13
N SER A 212 -7.02 18.29 1.01
CA SER A 212 -6.69 16.94 1.50
C SER A 212 -5.48 16.34 0.78
N GLU A 213 -5.36 16.47 -0.54
CA GLU A 213 -4.19 15.96 -1.27
C GLU A 213 -2.92 16.76 -0.97
N ILE A 214 -3.01 18.07 -0.75
CA ILE A 214 -1.88 18.90 -0.27
C ILE A 214 -1.44 18.41 1.12
N VAL A 215 -2.35 18.34 2.10
CA VAL A 215 -2.01 17.97 3.48
C VAL A 215 -1.50 16.54 3.58
N ASN A 216 -2.16 15.57 2.93
CA ASN A 216 -1.75 14.17 2.97
C ASN A 216 -0.37 13.96 2.35
N THR A 217 -0.05 14.66 1.24
CA THR A 217 1.28 14.57 0.62
C THR A 217 2.34 15.38 1.40
N ALA A 218 1.96 16.45 2.10
CA ALA A 218 2.85 17.16 3.01
C ALA A 218 3.23 16.29 4.21
N VAL A 219 2.27 15.60 4.83
CA VAL A 219 2.52 14.60 5.89
C VAL A 219 3.41 13.48 5.37
N LEU A 220 3.14 12.95 4.16
CA LEU A 220 3.97 11.93 3.52
C LEU A 220 5.45 12.35 3.45
N LEU A 221 5.75 13.50 2.83
CA LEU A 221 7.14 13.93 2.65
C LEU A 221 7.81 14.38 3.96
N PHE A 222 7.07 15.04 4.85
CA PHE A 222 7.55 15.45 6.17
C PHE A 222 8.01 14.23 6.97
N VAL A 223 7.16 13.19 7.09
CA VAL A 223 7.51 11.99 7.86
C VAL A 223 8.59 11.16 7.15
N ILE A 224 8.56 11.02 5.81
CA ILE A 224 9.65 10.35 5.05
C ILE A 224 11.01 10.97 5.38
N TYR A 225 11.11 12.31 5.40
CA TYR A 225 12.36 12.99 5.75
C TYR A 225 12.71 12.80 7.24
N SER A 226 11.74 12.82 8.16
CA SER A 226 11.98 12.56 9.58
C SER A 226 12.49 11.15 9.88
N ILE A 227 11.92 10.10 9.26
CA ILE A 227 12.32 8.69 9.48
C ILE A 227 13.56 8.28 8.65
N GLY A 228 13.97 9.11 7.69
CA GLY A 228 15.18 8.92 6.88
C GLY A 228 16.41 9.71 7.37
N ASP A 229 16.28 10.56 8.39
CA ASP A 229 17.38 11.39 8.89
C ASP A 229 18.22 10.70 9.97
N ASP A 230 19.49 10.45 9.67
CA ASP A 230 20.50 9.90 10.59
C ASP A 230 20.72 10.69 11.89
N ARG A 231 20.20 11.92 11.99
CA ARG A 231 20.26 12.78 13.19
C ARG A 231 19.05 12.66 14.13
N LEU A 232 17.98 11.97 13.70
CA LEU A 232 16.76 11.77 14.48
C LEU A 232 16.69 10.33 15.00
N THR A 233 15.49 9.72 15.01
CA THR A 233 15.29 8.27 15.24
C THR A 233 14.96 7.59 13.90
N PRO A 234 15.95 7.38 13.01
CA PRO A 234 15.73 6.86 11.67
C PRO A 234 15.33 5.38 11.67
N ALA A 235 14.52 4.98 10.69
CA ALA A 235 14.10 3.61 10.44
C ALA A 235 15.20 2.78 9.76
N LYS A 236 16.40 2.71 10.37
CA LYS A 236 17.55 1.98 9.82
C LYS A 236 17.19 0.52 9.52
N ASN A 237 17.60 0.04 8.34
CA ASN A 237 17.30 -1.29 7.78
C ASN A 237 15.79 -1.60 7.54
N HIS A 238 14.87 -0.75 8.00
CA HIS A 238 13.41 -0.97 7.96
C HIS A 238 12.66 0.17 7.25
N LEU A 239 13.37 1.08 6.58
CA LEU A 239 12.81 2.28 5.94
C LEU A 239 11.67 1.97 4.96
N PRO A 240 11.72 0.94 4.08
CA PRO A 240 10.58 0.54 3.26
C PRO A 240 9.31 0.20 4.07
N ILE A 241 9.47 -0.50 5.20
CA ILE A 241 8.34 -0.87 6.09
C ILE A 241 7.77 0.37 6.77
N ALA A 242 8.63 1.26 7.27
CA ALA A 242 8.20 2.50 7.92
C ALA A 242 7.44 3.44 6.97
N ILE A 243 7.86 3.52 5.69
CA ILE A 243 7.15 4.28 4.65
C ILE A 243 5.82 3.60 4.25
N GLY A 244 5.76 2.27 4.22
CA GLY A 244 4.52 1.53 4.02
C GLY A 244 3.50 1.74 5.15
N LEU A 245 3.96 1.70 6.41
CA LEU A 245 3.15 1.99 7.59
C LEU A 245 2.66 3.45 7.63
N LEU A 246 3.46 4.39 7.15
CA LEU A 246 3.05 5.79 6.97
C LEU A 246 1.91 5.93 5.96
N VAL A 247 1.96 5.25 4.80
CA VAL A 247 0.86 5.28 3.82
C VAL A 247 -0.38 4.56 4.33
N PHE A 248 -0.22 3.45 5.08
CA PHE A 248 -1.31 2.81 5.81
C PHE A 248 -1.98 3.77 6.80
N ALA A 249 -1.19 4.54 7.58
CA ALA A 249 -1.71 5.52 8.53
C ALA A 249 -2.46 6.67 7.83
N ILE A 250 -1.88 7.27 6.78
CA ILE A 250 -2.55 8.31 5.97
C ILE A 250 -3.88 7.77 5.40
N GLY A 251 -3.88 6.56 4.84
CA GLY A 251 -5.06 5.90 4.32
C GLY A 251 -6.18 5.77 5.36
N ASN A 252 -5.87 5.29 6.57
CA ASN A 252 -6.89 5.12 7.62
C ASN A 252 -7.37 6.44 8.24
N CYS A 253 -6.47 7.42 8.46
CA CYS A 253 -6.81 8.65 9.18
C CYS A 253 -7.49 9.70 8.30
N THR A 254 -7.06 9.88 7.04
CA THR A 254 -7.53 10.97 6.17
C THR A 254 -7.91 10.52 4.76
N GLY A 255 -7.74 9.23 4.43
CA GLY A 255 -7.91 8.75 3.07
C GLY A 255 -9.34 8.72 2.52
N TRP A 256 -10.36 8.66 3.38
CA TRP A 256 -11.74 8.40 2.95
C TRP A 256 -12.29 9.47 1.99
N VAL A 257 -11.90 10.74 2.17
CA VAL A 257 -12.50 11.89 1.47
C VAL A 257 -12.10 12.04 -0.01
N THR A 258 -10.90 11.58 -0.38
CA THR A 258 -10.31 11.70 -1.74
C THR A 258 -9.72 10.42 -2.31
N GLY A 259 -9.62 9.35 -1.50
CA GLY A 259 -8.87 8.14 -1.87
C GLY A 259 -7.35 8.26 -1.69
N TYR A 260 -6.86 9.28 -0.94
CA TYR A 260 -5.45 9.51 -0.61
C TYR A 260 -4.49 9.27 -1.78
N ALA A 261 -4.68 9.99 -2.89
CA ALA A 261 -3.91 9.71 -4.10
C ALA A 261 -2.41 9.90 -3.87
N ILE A 262 -2.01 11.04 -3.26
CA ILE A 262 -0.67 11.44 -2.78
C ILE A 262 0.52 11.21 -3.74
N ASN A 263 0.23 10.79 -4.96
CA ASN A 263 1.17 10.31 -5.96
C ASN A 263 0.51 10.46 -7.34
N PRO A 264 0.94 11.42 -8.16
CA PRO A 264 0.35 11.65 -9.48
C PRO A 264 0.46 10.45 -10.44
N ALA A 265 1.46 9.56 -10.29
CA ALA A 265 1.55 8.36 -11.12
C ALA A 265 0.56 7.27 -10.70
N ARG A 266 0.32 7.12 -9.38
CA ARG A 266 -0.69 6.21 -8.81
C ARG A 266 -2.09 6.52 -9.32
N ASP A 267 -2.38 7.78 -9.61
CA ASP A 267 -3.67 8.18 -10.13
C ASP A 267 -3.67 8.22 -11.67
N PHE A 268 -2.75 8.97 -12.29
CA PHE A 268 -2.82 9.29 -13.71
C PHE A 268 -2.55 8.08 -14.61
N GLY A 269 -1.64 7.18 -14.25
CA GLY A 269 -1.34 5.98 -15.05
C GLY A 269 -2.56 5.06 -15.19
N PRO A 270 -3.18 4.62 -14.09
CA PRO A 270 -4.41 3.82 -14.11
C PRO A 270 -5.63 4.62 -14.63
N ARG A 271 -5.67 5.94 -14.45
CA ARG A 271 -6.70 6.80 -15.05
C ARG A 271 -6.62 6.83 -16.59
N VAL A 272 -5.40 6.85 -17.17
CA VAL A 272 -5.22 6.70 -18.62
C VAL A 272 -5.61 5.29 -19.06
N PHE A 273 -5.19 4.24 -18.35
CA PHE A 273 -5.61 2.86 -18.66
C PHE A 273 -7.15 2.71 -18.68
N SER A 274 -7.82 3.19 -17.64
CA SER A 274 -9.28 3.07 -17.50
C SER A 274 -10.09 3.83 -18.57
N THR A 275 -9.49 4.71 -19.37
CA THR A 275 -10.18 5.26 -20.56
C THR A 275 -10.47 4.20 -21.63
N ILE A 276 -9.73 3.09 -21.64
CA ILE A 276 -10.00 1.92 -22.49
C ILE A 276 -11.30 1.21 -22.07
N LEU A 277 -11.69 1.33 -20.79
CA LEU A 277 -12.87 0.69 -20.21
C LEU A 277 -14.10 1.62 -20.17
N TYR A 278 -13.90 2.91 -19.90
CA TYR A 278 -14.98 3.88 -19.63
C TYR A 278 -14.90 5.16 -20.51
N GLY A 279 -14.20 5.10 -21.65
CA GLY A 279 -14.06 6.21 -22.58
C GLY A 279 -13.46 7.47 -21.94
N SER A 280 -14.08 8.63 -22.16
CA SER A 280 -13.61 9.90 -21.61
C SER A 280 -13.95 10.13 -20.13
N GLU A 281 -14.84 9.32 -19.53
CA GLU A 281 -15.35 9.57 -18.17
C GLU A 281 -14.27 9.72 -17.08
N PRO A 282 -13.15 8.96 -17.07
CA PRO A 282 -12.09 9.12 -16.06
C PRO A 282 -11.49 10.52 -16.01
N PHE A 283 -11.63 11.33 -17.07
CA PHE A 283 -11.14 12.70 -17.16
C PHE A 283 -12.25 13.78 -17.13
N THR A 284 -13.54 13.40 -17.20
CA THR A 284 -14.67 14.34 -17.12
C THR A 284 -15.45 14.24 -15.80
N TYR A 285 -15.46 13.07 -15.15
CA TYR A 285 -16.20 12.84 -13.90
C TYR A 285 -15.77 13.77 -12.76
N GLY A 286 -16.70 14.09 -11.86
CA GLY A 286 -16.52 15.10 -10.80
C GLY A 286 -16.30 16.53 -11.33
N GLY A 287 -16.64 16.78 -12.59
CA GLY A 287 -16.33 18.03 -13.30
C GLY A 287 -14.82 18.18 -13.50
N HIS A 288 -14.20 17.19 -14.14
CA HIS A 288 -12.75 17.06 -14.33
C HIS A 288 -11.98 16.92 -13.00
N TYR A 289 -12.35 15.96 -12.15
CA TYR A 289 -11.68 15.77 -10.85
C TYR A 289 -10.17 15.50 -10.96
N PHE A 290 -9.73 14.85 -12.05
CA PHE A 290 -8.37 14.32 -12.23
C PHE A 290 -7.22 15.32 -11.95
N TRP A 291 -7.43 16.62 -12.17
CA TRP A 291 -6.38 17.62 -11.93
C TRP A 291 -5.98 17.70 -10.44
N VAL A 292 -6.89 17.35 -9.53
CA VAL A 292 -6.66 17.35 -8.08
C VAL A 292 -5.55 16.36 -7.70
N PRO A 293 -5.71 15.02 -7.89
CA PRO A 293 -4.64 14.06 -7.60
C PRO A 293 -3.43 14.18 -8.55
N THR A 294 -3.60 14.77 -9.74
CA THR A 294 -2.48 15.01 -10.68
C THR A 294 -1.54 16.12 -10.18
N PHE A 295 -2.07 17.26 -9.72
CA PHE A 295 -1.24 18.45 -9.46
C PHE A 295 -1.07 18.82 -7.97
N MET A 296 -2.07 18.54 -7.13
CA MET A 296 -2.04 18.97 -5.72
C MET A 296 -0.99 18.25 -4.86
N PRO A 297 -0.65 16.97 -5.10
CA PRO A 297 0.48 16.32 -4.42
C PRO A 297 1.83 17.02 -4.63
N PHE A 298 2.08 17.68 -5.77
CA PHE A 298 3.35 18.43 -5.96
C PHE A 298 3.49 19.57 -4.95
N VAL A 299 2.40 20.32 -4.71
CA VAL A 299 2.36 21.41 -3.71
C VAL A 299 2.56 20.83 -2.31
N GLY A 300 1.82 19.76 -1.97
CA GLY A 300 1.96 19.06 -0.70
C GLY A 300 3.38 18.56 -0.44
N ALA A 301 4.00 17.88 -1.39
CA ALA A 301 5.36 17.37 -1.28
C ALA A 301 6.40 18.48 -1.01
N ILE A 302 6.28 19.63 -1.68
CA ILE A 302 7.17 20.79 -1.44
C ILE A 302 6.96 21.33 -0.02
N CYS A 303 5.70 21.51 0.41
CA CYS A 303 5.38 21.96 1.77
C CYS A 303 5.88 20.98 2.85
N GLY A 304 5.74 19.67 2.65
CA GLY A 304 6.20 18.65 3.59
C GLY A 304 7.71 18.70 3.84
N ILE A 305 8.51 18.78 2.76
CA ILE A 305 9.97 18.95 2.88
C ILE A 305 10.29 20.31 3.51
N PHE A 306 9.63 21.41 3.10
CA PHE A 306 9.86 22.74 3.67
C PHE A 306 9.65 22.77 5.19
N ILE A 307 8.52 22.25 5.67
CA ILE A 307 8.16 22.23 7.09
C ILE A 307 9.18 21.40 7.88
N TYR A 308 9.60 20.23 7.36
CA TYR A 308 10.68 19.45 7.99
C TYR A 308 12.00 20.23 8.03
N GLN A 309 12.41 20.87 6.92
CA GLN A 309 13.65 21.65 6.83
C GLN A 309 13.66 22.87 7.77
N PHE A 310 12.50 23.48 8.02
CA PHE A 310 12.37 24.69 8.83
C PHE A 310 12.18 24.41 10.34
N PHE A 311 11.44 23.35 10.71
CA PHE A 311 11.04 23.09 12.10
C PHE A 311 11.70 21.88 12.77
N ILE A 312 12.22 20.91 12.01
CA ILE A 312 12.62 19.60 12.56
C ILE A 312 14.10 19.27 12.36
N VAL A 313 14.72 19.74 11.29
CA VAL A 313 16.13 19.50 10.96
C VAL A 313 17.05 19.83 12.14
N PRO A 314 17.73 18.83 12.74
CA PRO A 314 18.66 19.09 13.84
C PRO A 314 19.88 19.86 13.36
N GLU A 315 20.54 20.57 14.28
CA GLU A 315 21.80 21.24 14.00
C GLU A 315 22.82 20.28 13.35
N PRO A 316 23.69 20.76 12.44
CA PRO A 316 24.76 19.94 11.90
C PRO A 316 25.70 19.51 13.03
N LYS A 317 25.87 18.20 13.25
CA LYS A 317 26.88 17.69 14.19
C LYS A 317 28.24 18.30 13.83
N THR A 318 28.77 19.12 14.74
CA THR A 318 30.11 19.67 14.56
C THR A 318 31.15 18.57 14.79
N LYS A 319 32.38 18.73 14.32
CA LYS A 319 33.45 17.72 14.51
C LYS A 319 34.01 17.68 15.95
N LYS A 320 33.16 17.82 16.97
CA LYS A 320 33.53 17.90 18.40
C LYS A 320 32.69 17.03 19.33
N ASP A 321 31.68 16.35 18.79
CA ASP A 321 30.74 15.46 19.51
C ASP A 321 30.87 14.01 19.02
#